data_AF-A0A4R2PKN4-F1
#
_entry.id   AF-A0A4R2PKN4-F1
#
_cell.length_a   1.000
_cell.length_b   1.000
_cell.length_c   1.000
_cell.angle_alpha   90.00
_cell.angle_beta   90.00
_cell.angle_gamma   90.00
#
_symmetry.space_group_name_H-M   'P 1'
#
loop_
_entity.id
_entity.type
_entity.pdbx_description
1 polymer ?
#
loop_
_entity_poly.entity_id
_entity_poly.type
_entity_poly.pdbx_seq_one_letter_code
_entity_poly.pdbx_strand_id
1 'polypeptide(L)' 'MSIVNNDVRELALAVFAANGRLVSAGNELVAHLGLTSAWWQVLAALRYAPMPLPTASIARNMGLTRQAVQRIVDVLAARG' A
#
# COMPACT_ATOMS: atom_id res chain seq x y z
N MET A 1 -15.30 -27.51 -18.29
CA MET A 1 -15.01 -26.06 -18.16
C MET A 1 -15.55 -25.52 -16.82
N SER A 2 -15.13 -26.06 -15.67
CA SER A 2 -15.67 -25.65 -14.35
C SER A 2 -14.66 -25.70 -13.20
N ILE A 3 -13.50 -26.35 -13.35
CA ILE A 3 -12.52 -26.53 -12.27
C ILE A 3 -11.55 -25.33 -12.20
N VAL A 4 -11.08 -24.85 -13.36
CA VAL A 4 -10.13 -23.72 -13.47
C VAL A 4 -10.67 -22.41 -12.84
N ASN A 5 -11.99 -22.23 -12.79
CA ASN A 5 -12.61 -21.03 -12.23
C ASN A 5 -12.66 -21.04 -10.68
N ASN A 6 -12.62 -22.22 -10.06
CA ASN A 6 -12.62 -22.32 -8.60
C ASN A 6 -11.24 -21.98 -8.02
N ASP A 7 -10.17 -22.42 -8.68
CA ASP A 7 -8.78 -22.17 -8.24
C ASP A 7 -8.44 -20.67 -8.26
N VAL A 8 -8.88 -19.95 -9.30
CA VAL A 8 -8.70 -18.48 -9.40
C VAL A 8 -9.47 -17.77 -8.29
N ARG A 9 -10.70 -18.22 -7.97
CA ARG A 9 -11.50 -17.65 -6.90
C ARG A 9 -10.85 -17.86 -5.53
N GLU A 10 -10.39 -19.07 -5.25
CA GLU A 10 -9.71 -19.39 -3.98
C GLU A 10 -8.41 -18.60 -3.83
N LEU A 11 -7.61 -18.49 -4.91
CA LEU A 11 -6.42 -17.66 -4.93
C LEU A 11 -6.76 -16.19 -4.67
N ALA A 12 -7.78 -15.64 -5.34
CA ALA A 12 -8.20 -14.25 -5.14
C ALA A 12 -8.62 -13.99 -3.70
N LEU A 13 -9.42 -14.88 -3.10
CA LEU A 13 -9.83 -14.78 -1.69
C LEU A 13 -8.64 -14.86 -0.74
N ALA A 14 -7.68 -15.75 -1.00
CA ALA A 14 -6.45 -15.85 -0.22
C ALA A 14 -5.62 -14.56 -0.30
N VAL A 15 -5.47 -13.99 -1.51
CA VAL A 15 -4.77 -12.72 -1.74
C VAL A 15 -5.46 -11.57 -1.01
N PHE A 16 -6.80 -11.47 -1.06
CA PHE A 16 -7.54 -10.43 -0.36
C PHE A 16 -7.41 -10.57 1.16
N ALA A 17 -7.51 -11.78 1.71
CA ALA A 17 -7.33 -12.03 3.14
C ALA A 17 -5.91 -11.70 3.59
N ALA A 18 -4.89 -12.08 2.82
CA ALA A 18 -3.50 -11.74 3.09
C ALA A 18 -3.27 -10.22 3.04
N ASN A 19 -3.79 -9.54 2.01
CA ASN A 19 -3.71 -8.09 1.89
C ASN A 19 -4.39 -7.38 3.07
N GLY A 20 -5.58 -7.83 3.48
CA GLY A 20 -6.27 -7.27 4.64
C GLY A 20 -5.45 -7.37 5.94
N ARG A 21 -4.83 -8.53 6.19
CA ARG A 21 -3.95 -8.73 7.36
C ARG A 21 -2.70 -7.86 7.28
N LEU A 22 -2.07 -7.75 6.12
CA LEU A 22 -0.90 -6.90 5.91
C LEU A 22 -1.22 -5.43 6.15
N VAL A 23 -2.37 -4.96 5.65
CA VAL A 23 -2.87 -3.60 5.88
C VAL A 23 -3.11 -3.34 7.37
N SER A 24 -3.72 -4.29 8.09
CA SER A 24 -3.94 -4.17 9.54
C SER A 24 -2.63 -4.07 10.31
N ALA A 25 -1.67 -4.95 10.02
CA ALA A 25 -0.35 -4.93 10.65
C ALA A 25 0.39 -3.61 10.37
N GLY A 26 0.32 -3.11 9.13
CA GLY A 26 0.87 -1.82 8.75
C GLY A 26 0.21 -0.64 9.46
N ASN A 27 -1.11 -0.69 9.68
CA ASN A 27 -1.84 0.30 10.48
C ASN A 27 -1.35 0.33 11.93
N GLU A 28 -1.25 -0.84 12.56
CA GLU A 28 -0.76 -0.97 13.94
C GLU A 28 0.67 -0.43 14.07
N LEU A 29 1.53 -0.75 13.11
CA LEU A 29 2.90 -0.24 13.03
C LEU A 29 2.95 1.28 13.02
N VAL A 30 2.04 1.97 12.31
CA VAL A 30 2.03 3.44 12.21
C VAL A 30 1.03 4.11 13.15
N ALA A 31 0.30 3.35 13.97
CA ALA A 31 -0.76 3.88 14.84
C ALA A 31 -0.22 4.87 15.88
N HIS A 32 1.00 4.63 16.39
CA HIS A 32 1.68 5.53 17.32
C HIS A 32 2.04 6.90 16.70
N LEU A 33 2.04 6.98 15.36
CA LEU A 33 2.21 8.23 14.63
C LEU A 33 0.86 8.91 14.33
N GLY A 34 -0.29 8.29 14.68
CA GLY A 34 -1.63 8.82 14.39
C GLY A 34 -2.01 8.76 12.90
N LEU A 35 -1.63 7.68 12.21
CA LEU A 35 -1.73 7.54 10.75
C LEU A 35 -2.44 6.24 10.33
N THR A 36 -2.93 6.18 9.08
CA THR A 36 -3.79 5.10 8.54
C THR A 36 -3.15 4.32 7.36
N SER A 37 -3.88 3.34 6.79
CA SER A 37 -3.40 2.28 5.87
C SER A 37 -2.64 2.67 4.62
N ALA A 38 -2.99 3.78 3.98
CA ALA A 38 -2.30 4.21 2.77
C ALA A 38 -0.84 4.65 3.06
N TRP A 39 -0.52 4.96 4.33
CA TRP A 39 0.73 5.61 4.71
C TRP A 39 1.92 4.63 4.76
N TRP A 40 1.74 3.46 5.36
CA TRP A 40 2.82 2.46 5.44
C TRP A 40 3.19 1.91 4.06
N GLN A 41 2.23 1.86 3.13
CA GLN A 41 2.45 1.44 1.75
C GLN A 41 3.36 2.42 1.00
N VAL A 42 3.08 3.72 1.08
CA VAL A 42 3.93 4.76 0.48
C VAL A 42 5.29 4.82 1.17
N LEU A 43 5.36 4.67 2.49
CA LEU A 43 6.63 4.52 3.23
C LEU A 43 7.44 3.32 2.74
N ALA A 44 6.81 2.16 2.55
CA ALA A 44 7.47 0.98 2.01
C ALA A 44 7.97 1.26 0.59
N ALA A 45 7.16 1.89 -0.27
CA ALA A 45 7.59 2.27 -1.61
C ALA A 45 8.76 3.25 -1.61
N LEU A 46 8.80 4.22 -0.69
CA LEU A 46 9.94 5.12 -0.50
C LEU A 46 11.18 4.38 0.00
N ARG A 47 11.02 3.45 0.97
CA ARG A 47 12.13 2.69 1.57
C ARG A 47 12.77 1.70 0.60
N TYR A 48 11.97 1.06 -0.26
CA TYR A 48 12.45 0.07 -1.22
C TYR A 48 12.75 0.66 -2.61
N ALA A 49 12.52 1.95 -2.81
CA ALA A 49 12.92 2.60 -4.05
C ALA A 49 14.46 2.65 -4.16
N PRO A 50 15.06 2.14 -5.25
CA PRO A 50 16.51 2.18 -5.42
C PRO A 50 17.04 3.61 -5.63
N MET A 51 16.17 4.54 -6.02
CA MET A 51 16.45 5.95 -6.30
C MET A 51 15.23 6.78 -5.87
N PRO A 52 15.35 8.09 -5.59
CA PRO A 52 14.19 8.94 -5.32
C PRO A 52 13.16 8.87 -6.46
N LEU A 53 11.91 8.55 -6.12
CA LEU A 53 10.83 8.43 -7.10
C LEU A 53 9.87 9.63 -7.02
N PRO A 54 9.46 10.21 -8.16
CA PRO A 54 8.34 11.15 -8.19
C PRO A 54 7.07 10.51 -7.63
N THR A 55 6.22 11.29 -6.98
CA THR A 55 4.93 10.83 -6.43
C THR A 55 4.04 10.15 -7.48
N ALA A 56 4.12 10.59 -8.73
CA ALA A 56 3.43 9.97 -9.87
C ALA A 56 3.92 8.54 -10.19
N SER A 57 5.20 8.23 -9.97
CA SER A 57 5.76 6.89 -10.17
C SER A 57 5.34 5.95 -9.06
N ILE A 58 5.37 6.42 -7.81
CA ILE A 58 4.87 5.66 -6.65
C ILE A 58 3.39 5.33 -6.85
N ALA A 59 2.58 6.33 -7.24
CA ALA A 59 1.16 6.14 -7.52
C ALA A 59 0.88 5.01 -8.53
N ARG A 60 1.63 4.98 -9.65
CA ARG A 60 1.49 3.90 -10.65
C ARG A 60 1.90 2.54 -10.11
N ASN A 61 3.03 2.47 -9.41
CA ASN A 61 3.55 1.21 -8.88
C ASN A 61 2.63 0.61 -7.80
N MET A 62 1.90 1.45 -7.07
CA MET A 62 1.02 1.05 -5.97
C MET A 62 -0.46 0.95 -6.37
N GLY A 63 -0.83 1.30 -7.61
CA GLY A 63 -2.23 1.37 -8.02
C GLY A 63 -3.03 2.45 -7.28
N LEU A 64 -2.37 3.51 -6.84
CA LEU A 64 -2.96 4.64 -6.10
C LEU A 64 -3.12 5.86 -7.01
N THR A 65 -3.96 6.81 -6.60
CA THR A 65 -4.03 8.11 -7.28
C THR A 65 -2.84 8.99 -6.90
N ARG A 66 -2.43 9.89 -7.82
CA ARG A 66 -1.34 10.85 -7.54
C ARG A 66 -1.65 11.72 -6.33
N GLN A 67 -2.90 12.17 -6.18
CA GLN A 67 -3.32 13.01 -5.06
C GLN A 67 -3.24 12.27 -3.72
N ALA A 68 -3.60 10.98 -3.68
CA ALA A 68 -3.48 10.18 -2.47
C ALA A 68 -2.01 10.06 -2.04
N VAL A 69 -1.11 9.73 -2.97
CA VAL A 69 0.33 9.65 -2.70
C VAL A 69 0.90 11.01 -2.29
N GLN A 70 0.53 12.09 -2.97
CA GLN A 70 1.01 13.43 -2.64
C GLN A 70 0.61 13.83 -1.21
N ARG A 71 -0.66 13.64 -0.84
CA ARG A 71 -1.16 13.95 0.51
C ARG A 71 -0.39 13.19 1.59
N ILE A 72 -0.02 11.94 1.31
CA ILE A 72 0.77 11.10 2.22
C ILE A 72 2.20 11.63 2.34
N VAL A 73 2.84 11.94 1.22
CA VAL A 73 4.20 12.51 1.18
C VAL A 73 4.26 13.87 1.88
N ASP A 74 3.25 14.72 1.70
CA ASP A 74 3.17 16.02 2.39
C ASP A 74 3.05 15.84 3.91
N VAL A 75 2.25 14.86 4.36
CA VAL A 75 2.13 14.51 5.78
C VAL A 75 3.44 13.92 6.34
N LEU A 76 4.15 13.10 5.56
CA LEU A 76 5.49 12.60 5.91
C LEU A 76 6.47 13.76 6.09
N ALA A 77 6.60 14.62 5.07
CA ALA A 77 7.52 15.74 5.09
C ALA A 77 7.22 16.75 6.21
N ALA A 78 5.95 16.97 6.54
CA ALA A 78 5.55 17.82 7.66
C ALA A 78 5.90 17.23 9.04
N ARG A 79 6.18 15.92 9.11
CA ARG A 79 6.45 15.18 10.36
C ARG A 79 7.90 14.69 10.48
N GLY A 80 8.70 14.72 9.41
CA GLY A 80 10.14 14.37 9.42
C GLY A 80 10.64 13.82 8.10
#